data_AF-A0A3B9BGU7-F1
#
_entry.id   AF-A0A3B9BGU7-F1
#
_cell.length_a   1.000
_cell.length_b   1.000
_cell.length_c   1.000
_cell.angle_alpha   90.00
_cell.angle_beta   90.00
_cell.angle_gamma   90.00
#
_symmetry.space_group_name_H-M   'P 1'
#
loop_
_entity.id
_entity.type
_entity.pdbx_description
1 polymer ?
#
loop_
_entity_poly.entity_id
_entity_poly.type
_entity_poly.pdbx_seq_one_letter_code
_entity_poly.pdbx_strand_id
1 'polypeptide(L)'
;MPERLAWEAAAFEPMAAAAEMVLVARDTGRKIGDVACAFFKVGSELQLDWLRASAEGGVVDGHWERLAMNAMIDDLFGQQRVLTSQALILDEKLGPEESVDAWLASHARTVRRTAELMQEMRTGMLSVAKIAFVNRQVRDLLNK
;
A
#
# COMPACT_ATOMS: atom_id res chain seq x y z
N MET A 1 -25.23 1.35 -12.25
CA MET A 1 -23.91 1.45 -12.92
C MET A 1 -23.90 0.43 -14.05
N PRO A 2 -23.54 0.79 -15.30
CA PRO A 2 -23.47 -0.18 -16.40
C PRO A 2 -22.38 -1.22 -16.13
N GLU A 3 -22.65 -2.51 -16.36
CA GLU A 3 -21.76 -3.63 -15.98
C GLU A 3 -20.33 -3.50 -16.54
N ARG A 4 -20.19 -2.94 -17.75
CA ARG A 4 -18.88 -2.69 -18.38
C ARG A 4 -18.02 -1.67 -17.62
N LEU A 5 -18.63 -0.59 -17.14
CA LEU A 5 -17.95 0.45 -16.37
C LEU A 5 -17.63 -0.04 -14.95
N ALA A 6 -18.47 -0.90 -14.38
CA ALA A 6 -18.19 -1.56 -13.12
C ALA A 6 -16.99 -2.53 -13.24
N TRP A 7 -16.89 -3.26 -14.35
CA TRP A 7 -15.76 -4.14 -14.64
C TRP A 7 -14.45 -3.37 -14.88
N GLU A 8 -14.49 -2.29 -15.67
CA GLU A 8 -13.30 -1.46 -15.93
C GLU A 8 -12.79 -0.77 -14.67
N ALA A 9 -13.69 -0.30 -13.79
CA ALA A 9 -13.32 0.22 -12.49
C ALA A 9 -12.73 -0.86 -11.56
N ALA A 10 -13.32 -2.06 -11.54
CA ALA A 10 -12.83 -3.17 -10.72
C ALA A 10 -11.50 -3.76 -11.21
N ALA A 11 -11.18 -3.64 -12.51
CA ALA A 11 -9.93 -4.09 -13.08
C ALA A 11 -8.74 -3.15 -12.79
N PHE A 12 -9.00 -1.91 -12.35
CA PHE A 12 -7.97 -0.90 -12.19
C PHE A 12 -7.01 -1.18 -11.03
N GLU A 13 -7.54 -1.63 -9.88
CA GLU A 13 -6.75 -1.92 -8.68
C GLU A 13 -5.78 -3.12 -8.88
N PRO A 14 -6.21 -4.27 -9.44
CA PRO A 14 -5.29 -5.37 -9.78
C PRO A 14 -4.23 -4.97 -10.81
N MET A 15 -4.58 -4.10 -11.77
CA MET A 15 -3.63 -3.62 -12.79
C MET A 15 -2.58 -2.69 -12.20
N ALA A 16 -2.97 -1.79 -11.28
CA ALA A 16 -2.04 -0.92 -10.56
C ALA A 16 -1.04 -1.73 -9.73
N ALA A 17 -1.53 -2.71 -8.95
CA ALA A 17 -0.67 -3.61 -8.20
C ALA A 17 0.30 -4.39 -9.11
N ALA A 18 -0.19 -4.92 -10.24
CA ALA A 18 0.64 -5.64 -11.19
C ALA A 18 1.76 -4.77 -11.79
N ALA A 19 1.45 -3.51 -12.15
CA ALA A 19 2.43 -2.57 -12.67
C ALA A 19 3.54 -2.29 -11.65
N GLU A 20 3.17 -2.04 -10.39
CA GLU A 20 4.14 -1.82 -9.32
C GLU A 20 5.04 -3.04 -9.08
N MET A 21 4.47 -4.25 -9.06
CA MET A 21 5.23 -5.50 -8.89
C MET A 21 6.23 -5.75 -10.02
N VAL A 22 5.87 -5.43 -11.28
CA VAL A 22 6.80 -5.53 -12.41
C VAL A 22 7.99 -4.59 -12.23
N LEU A 23 7.77 -3.38 -11.71
CA LEU A 23 8.85 -2.44 -11.40
C LEU A 23 9.78 -2.98 -10.31
N VAL A 24 9.24 -3.56 -9.23
CA VAL A 24 10.07 -4.21 -8.19
C VAL A 24 10.88 -5.37 -8.77
N ALA A 25 10.25 -6.24 -9.58
CA ALA A 25 10.95 -7.38 -10.18
C ALA A 25 12.11 -6.92 -11.07
N ARG A 26 11.90 -5.86 -11.85
CA ARG A 26 12.95 -5.24 -12.66
C ARG A 26 14.09 -4.68 -11.80
N ASP A 27 13.76 -3.95 -10.73
CA ASP A 27 14.73 -3.20 -9.93
C ASP A 27 15.51 -4.10 -8.96
N THR A 28 14.92 -5.20 -8.49
CA THR A 28 15.52 -6.14 -7.54
C THR A 28 16.08 -7.41 -8.20
N GLY A 29 15.71 -7.69 -9.45
CA GLY A 29 16.04 -8.95 -10.14
C GLY A 29 15.32 -10.20 -9.59
N ARG A 30 14.40 -10.04 -8.63
CA ARG A 30 13.63 -11.14 -8.04
C ARG A 30 12.56 -11.65 -9.02
N LYS A 31 12.19 -12.93 -8.91
CA LYS A 31 11.11 -13.51 -9.71
C LYS A 31 9.79 -12.82 -9.35
N ILE A 32 8.92 -12.63 -10.35
CA ILE A 32 7.63 -11.96 -10.15
C ILE A 32 6.75 -12.65 -9.08
N GLY A 33 6.84 -13.97 -8.94
CA GLY A 33 6.14 -14.72 -7.90
C GLY A 33 6.62 -14.36 -6.48
N ASP A 34 7.94 -14.25 -6.30
CA ASP A 34 8.53 -13.84 -5.01
C ASP A 34 8.15 -12.39 -4.67
N VAL A 35 8.19 -11.52 -5.69
CA VAL A 35 7.75 -10.13 -5.55
C VAL A 35 6.28 -10.07 -5.15
N ALA A 36 5.40 -10.86 -5.77
CA ALA A 36 3.99 -10.88 -5.42
C ALA A 36 3.76 -11.32 -3.97
N CYS A 37 4.43 -12.40 -3.52
CA CYS A 37 4.38 -12.83 -2.13
C CYS A 37 4.79 -11.72 -1.16
N ALA A 38 5.92 -11.05 -1.42
CA ALA A 38 6.38 -9.96 -0.59
C ALA A 38 5.44 -8.74 -0.65
N PHE A 39 4.98 -8.36 -1.84
CA PHE A 39 4.13 -7.20 -2.06
C PHE A 39 2.80 -7.34 -1.30
N PHE A 40 2.11 -8.47 -1.46
CA PHE A 40 0.85 -8.70 -0.73
C PHE A 40 1.06 -8.79 0.77
N LYS A 41 2.14 -9.42 1.24
CA LYS A 41 2.46 -9.47 2.67
C LYS A 41 2.72 -8.07 3.26
N VAL A 42 3.45 -7.20 2.56
CA VAL A 42 3.61 -5.79 2.98
C VAL A 42 2.25 -5.09 3.05
N GLY A 43 1.39 -5.30 2.05
CA GLY A 43 0.05 -4.74 2.01
C GLY A 43 -0.80 -5.16 3.21
N SER A 44 -0.79 -6.44 3.55
CA SER A 44 -1.56 -6.99 4.65
C SER A 44 -1.03 -6.57 6.02
N GLU A 45 0.28 -6.68 6.25
CA GLU A 45 0.92 -6.38 7.54
C GLU A 45 0.81 -4.90 7.91
N LEU A 46 0.91 -4.01 6.90
CA LEU A 46 0.77 -2.57 7.08
C LEU A 46 -0.66 -2.06 6.83
N GLN A 47 -1.59 -2.97 6.52
CA GLN A 47 -3.00 -2.68 6.30
C GLN A 47 -3.27 -1.66 5.18
N LEU A 48 -2.40 -1.63 4.17
CA LEU A 48 -2.50 -0.72 3.02
C LEU A 48 -3.70 -1.06 2.14
N ASP A 49 -4.04 -2.35 2.04
CA ASP A 49 -5.23 -2.81 1.31
C ASP A 49 -6.50 -2.20 1.91
N TRP A 50 -6.62 -2.22 3.24
CA TRP A 50 -7.74 -1.61 3.93
C TRP A 50 -7.78 -0.09 3.75
N LEU A 51 -6.63 0.59 3.76
CA LEU A 51 -6.58 2.03 3.59
C LEU A 51 -6.98 2.45 2.17
N ARG A 52 -6.57 1.70 1.14
CA ARG A 52 -7.01 1.91 -0.25
C ARG A 52 -8.50 1.67 -0.41
N ALA A 53 -9.03 0.55 0.09
CA ALA A 53 -10.47 0.28 0.04
C ALA A 53 -11.29 1.35 0.77
N SER A 54 -10.78 1.87 1.88
CA SER A 54 -11.37 3.00 2.62
C SER A 54 -11.34 4.30 1.81
N ALA A 55 -10.30 4.48 1.00
CA ALA A 55 -10.16 5.63 0.12
C ALA A 55 -11.12 5.57 -1.08
N GLU A 56 -11.30 4.39 -1.67
CA GLU A 56 -12.20 4.15 -2.79
C GLU A 56 -13.68 4.21 -2.37
N GLY A 57 -14.00 3.64 -1.21
CA GLY A 57 -15.37 3.59 -0.68
C GLY A 57 -15.84 4.88 0.01
N GLY A 58 -14.96 5.86 0.18
CA GLY A 58 -15.27 7.13 0.84
C GLY A 58 -16.31 7.93 0.05
N VAL A 59 -17.43 8.27 0.68
CA VAL A 59 -18.40 9.23 0.12
C VAL A 59 -17.74 10.61 0.14
N VAL A 60 -17.31 11.09 -1.02
CA VAL A 60 -16.70 12.41 -1.21
C VAL A 60 -17.63 13.32 -2.01
N ASP A 61 -17.86 14.52 -1.47
CA ASP A 61 -18.75 15.53 -2.02
C ASP A 61 -17.91 16.58 -2.75
N GLY A 62 -17.36 16.22 -3.91
CA GLY A 62 -16.65 17.17 -4.76
C GLY A 62 -15.72 16.55 -5.78
N HIS A 63 -15.55 17.25 -6.90
CA HIS A 63 -14.61 16.85 -7.96
C HIS A 63 -13.16 16.77 -7.43
N TRP A 64 -12.72 17.79 -6.69
CA TRP A 64 -11.36 17.87 -6.17
C TRP A 64 -11.07 16.85 -5.06
N GLU A 65 -12.05 16.54 -4.23
CA GLU A 65 -11.91 15.49 -3.22
C GLU A 65 -11.69 14.13 -3.87
N ARG A 66 -12.46 13.80 -4.92
CA ARG A 66 -12.26 12.57 -5.69
C ARG A 66 -10.88 12.49 -6.32
N LEU A 67 -10.38 13.58 -6.90
CA LEU A 67 -9.02 13.64 -7.44
C LEU A 67 -7.97 13.42 -6.34
N ALA A 68 -8.16 14.03 -5.16
CA ALA A 68 -7.25 13.84 -4.03
C ALA A 68 -7.25 12.38 -3.55
N MET A 69 -8.42 11.73 -3.49
CA MET A 69 -8.54 10.31 -3.14
C MET A 69 -7.78 9.41 -4.13
N ASN A 70 -7.96 9.63 -5.43
CA ASN A 70 -7.23 8.87 -6.46
C ASN A 70 -5.72 9.06 -6.34
N ALA A 71 -5.25 10.31 -6.17
CA ALA A 71 -3.83 10.59 -5.97
C ALA A 71 -3.28 9.91 -4.70
N MET A 72 -4.09 9.83 -3.64
CA MET A 72 -3.71 9.11 -2.42
C MET A 72 -3.62 7.60 -2.64
N ILE A 73 -4.51 6.99 -3.43
CA ILE A 73 -4.45 5.56 -3.77
C ILE A 73 -3.17 5.26 -4.57
N ASP A 74 -2.87 6.08 -5.59
CA ASP A 74 -1.65 5.96 -6.39
C ASP A 74 -0.39 6.09 -5.51
N ASP A 75 -0.38 7.06 -4.59
CA ASP A 75 0.70 7.25 -3.62
C ASP A 75 0.89 6.02 -2.72
N LEU A 76 -0.19 5.36 -2.29
CA LEU A 76 -0.12 4.16 -1.45
C LEU A 76 0.45 2.97 -2.21
N PHE A 77 0.10 2.80 -3.48
CA PHE A 77 0.71 1.79 -4.35
C PHE A 77 2.22 2.04 -4.52
N GLY A 78 2.60 3.28 -4.81
CA GLY A 78 4.01 3.66 -4.92
C GLY A 78 4.80 3.45 -3.62
N GLN A 79 4.18 3.72 -2.46
CA GLN A 79 4.80 3.44 -1.16
C GLN A 79 4.98 1.94 -0.92
N GLN A 80 3.96 1.12 -1.19
CA GLN A 80 4.05 -0.33 -1.06
C GLN A 80 5.12 -0.92 -1.98
N ARG A 81 5.29 -0.39 -3.20
CA ARG A 81 6.38 -0.75 -4.11
C ARG A 81 7.75 -0.54 -3.46
N VAL A 82 7.99 0.65 -2.92
CA VAL A 82 9.28 0.99 -2.32
C VAL A 82 9.56 0.11 -1.11
N LEU A 83 8.58 -0.09 -0.23
CA LEU A 83 8.70 -0.96 0.95
C LEU A 83 8.99 -2.42 0.58
N THR A 84 8.29 -2.94 -0.43
CA THR A 84 8.51 -4.28 -0.96
C THR A 84 9.93 -4.43 -1.50
N SER A 85 10.40 -3.43 -2.27
CA SER A 85 11.77 -3.42 -2.79
C SER A 85 12.79 -3.38 -1.65
N GLN A 86 12.61 -2.53 -0.64
CA GLN A 86 13.51 -2.43 0.51
C GLN A 86 13.58 -3.74 1.30
N ALA A 87 12.45 -4.42 1.50
CA ALA A 87 12.41 -5.71 2.16
C ALA A 87 13.19 -6.77 1.36
N LEU A 88 12.95 -6.87 0.06
CA LEU A 88 13.56 -7.90 -0.79
C LEU A 88 15.07 -7.73 -1.02
N ILE A 89 15.61 -6.52 -0.89
CA ILE A 89 17.05 -6.25 -1.02
C ILE A 89 17.79 -6.26 0.33
N LEU A 90 17.07 -6.35 1.46
CA LEU A 90 17.67 -6.35 2.80
C LEU A 90 18.63 -7.53 2.99
N ASP A 91 18.22 -8.72 2.54
CA ASP A 91 19.05 -9.92 2.46
C ASP A 91 18.53 -10.82 1.33
N GLU A 92 19.34 -10.98 0.28
CA GLU A 92 18.99 -11.78 -0.89
C GLU A 92 18.91 -13.29 -0.61
N LYS A 93 19.43 -13.75 0.54
CA LYS A 93 19.36 -15.17 0.94
C LYS A 93 18.01 -15.56 1.52
N LEU A 94 17.21 -14.59 1.95
CA LEU A 94 15.90 -14.83 2.55
C LEU A 94 14.83 -15.07 1.49
N GLY A 95 13.88 -15.95 1.82
CA GLY A 95 12.64 -16.07 1.08
C GLY A 95 11.82 -14.78 1.12
N PRO A 96 10.88 -14.57 0.18
CA PRO A 96 10.14 -13.30 0.08
C PRO A 96 9.38 -12.92 1.35
N GLU A 97 8.74 -13.89 2.02
CA GLU A 97 8.02 -13.61 3.27
C GLU A 97 8.97 -13.31 4.44
N GLU A 98 10.07 -14.07 4.54
CA GLU A 98 11.09 -13.86 5.55
C GLU A 98 11.79 -12.50 5.40
N SER A 99 12.02 -12.06 4.16
CA SER A 99 12.52 -10.71 3.85
C SER A 99 11.59 -9.62 4.40
N VAL A 100 10.27 -9.79 4.25
CA VAL A 100 9.29 -8.85 4.80
C VAL A 100 9.28 -8.89 6.32
N ASP A 101 9.30 -10.06 6.94
CA ASP A 101 9.34 -10.19 8.40
C ASP A 101 10.61 -9.55 9.00
N ALA A 102 11.76 -9.78 8.37
CA ALA A 102 13.03 -9.17 8.76
C ALA A 102 12.99 -7.64 8.65
N TRP A 103 12.39 -7.11 7.58
CA TRP A 103 12.22 -5.67 7.40
C TRP A 103 11.25 -5.08 8.43
N LEU A 104 10.12 -5.73 8.71
CA LEU A 104 9.17 -5.29 9.74
C LEU A 104 9.82 -5.27 11.13
N ALA A 105 10.65 -6.28 11.43
CA ALA A 105 11.37 -6.37 12.70
C ALA A 105 12.41 -5.24 12.85
N SER A 106 13.15 -4.90 11.78
CA SER A 106 14.12 -3.80 11.82
C SER A 106 13.46 -2.41 11.93
N HIS A 107 12.20 -2.27 11.50
CA HIS A 107 11.42 -1.03 11.57
C HIS A 107 10.31 -1.06 12.63
N ALA A 108 10.36 -1.99 13.59
CA ALA A 108 9.25 -2.32 14.50
C ALA A 108 8.66 -1.12 15.27
N ARG A 109 9.47 -0.10 15.59
CA ARG A 109 8.98 1.11 16.26
C ARG A 109 8.05 1.92 15.36
N THR A 110 8.47 2.16 14.12
CA THR A 110 7.68 2.97 13.17
C THR A 110 6.46 2.20 12.70
N VAL A 111 6.61 0.90 12.42
CA VAL A 111 5.50 -0.01 12.06
C VAL A 111 4.41 0.00 13.14
N ARG A 112 4.79 -0.15 14.42
CA ARG A 112 3.82 -0.14 15.53
C ARG A 112 3.05 1.16 15.61
N ARG A 113 3.72 2.30 15.48
CA ARG A 113 3.07 3.62 15.48
C ARG A 113 2.08 3.76 14.32
N THR A 114 2.45 3.29 13.12
CA THR A 114 1.54 3.28 11.96
C THR A 114 0.34 2.38 12.22
N ALA A 115 0.55 1.19 12.80
CA ALA A 115 -0.53 0.27 13.14
C ALA A 115 -1.50 0.85 14.19
N GLU A 116 -1.00 1.51 15.23
CA GLU A 116 -1.81 2.21 16.24
C GLU A 116 -2.70 3.29 15.58
N LEU A 117 -2.12 4.11 14.69
CA LEU A 117 -2.87 5.11 13.93
C LEU A 117 -3.94 4.51 13.01
N MET A 118 -3.64 3.38 12.35
CA MET A 118 -4.62 2.66 11.53
C MET A 118 -5.80 2.14 12.38
N GLN A 119 -5.55 1.70 13.60
CA GLN A 119 -6.62 1.29 14.52
C GLN A 119 -7.48 2.48 14.96
N GLU A 120 -6.85 3.62 15.30
CA GLU A 120 -7.59 4.85 15.62
C GLU A 120 -8.47 5.31 14.44
N MET A 121 -7.96 5.25 13.21
CA MET A 121 -8.74 5.59 12.01
C MET A 121 -9.98 4.73 11.82
N ARG A 122 -9.91 3.44 12.17
CA ARG A 122 -11.07 2.52 12.08
C ARG A 122 -12.19 2.90 13.03
N THR A 123 -11.86 3.67 14.07
CA THR A 123 -12.83 4.16 15.03
C THR A 123 -13.34 5.54 14.60
N GLY A 124 -14.57 5.58 14.08
CA GLY A 124 -15.27 6.81 13.71
C GLY A 124 -15.32 7.08 12.21
N MET A 125 -15.85 8.26 11.84
CA MET A 125 -16.08 8.61 10.43
C MET A 125 -14.76 8.91 9.71
N LEU A 126 -14.57 8.28 8.56
CA LEU A 126 -13.47 8.55 7.65
C LEU A 126 -13.68 9.89 6.94
N SER A 127 -12.59 10.61 6.68
CA SER A 127 -12.59 11.85 5.91
C SER A 127 -11.33 11.94 5.06
N VAL A 128 -11.36 12.74 3.99
CA VAL A 128 -10.22 13.00 3.11
C VAL A 128 -8.99 13.43 3.92
N ALA A 129 -9.18 14.30 4.91
CA ALA A 129 -8.10 14.78 5.77
C ALA A 129 -7.45 13.67 6.62
N LYS A 130 -8.26 12.74 7.17
CA LYS A 130 -7.73 11.61 7.94
C LYS A 130 -6.91 10.67 7.06
N ILE A 131 -7.40 10.39 5.85
CA ILE A 131 -6.70 9.51 4.90
C ILE A 131 -5.40 10.17 4.43
N ALA A 132 -5.42 11.47 4.13
CA ALA A 132 -4.22 12.22 3.76
C ALA A 132 -3.16 12.22 4.88
N PHE A 133 -3.60 12.37 6.14
CA PHE A 133 -2.71 12.31 7.28
C PHE A 133 -2.01 10.95 7.41
N VAL A 134 -2.76 9.85 7.28
CA VAL A 134 -2.16 8.52 7.41
C VAL A 134 -1.34 8.11 6.19
N ASN A 135 -1.71 8.53 4.98
CA ASN A 135 -0.85 8.37 3.80
C ASN A 135 0.54 8.99 4.03
N ARG A 136 0.59 10.19 4.63
CA ARG A 136 1.86 10.81 5.03
C ARG A 136 2.61 9.99 6.10
N GLN A 137 1.91 9.41 7.06
CA GLN A 137 2.55 8.55 8.08
C GLN A 137 3.11 7.26 7.49
N VAL A 138 2.44 6.67 6.49
CA VAL A 138 2.99 5.52 5.74
C VAL A 138 4.24 5.94 4.97
N ARG A 139 4.24 7.13 4.35
CA ARG A 139 5.44 7.68 3.69
C ARG A 139 6.65 7.84 4.62
N ASP A 140 6.44 8.11 5.90
CA ASP A 140 7.53 8.20 6.88
C ASP A 140 8.24 6.84 7.11
N LEU A 141 7.62 5.71 6.74
CA LEU A 141 8.27 4.39 6.73
C LEU A 141 9.35 4.27 5.65
N LEU A 142 9.33 5.12 4.62
CA LEU A 142 10.31 5.06 3.52
C LEU A 142 11.66 5.68 3.87
N ASN A 143 11.71 6.56 4.88
CA ASN A 143 12.82 7.48 5.14
C ASN A 143 13.66 7.10 6.38
N LYS A 144 13.54 5.87 6.87
CA LYS A 144 14.24 5.38 8.07
C LYS A 144 14.69 3.95 7.85
#